data_AF-M3GTA6-F1
#
_entry.id   AF-M3GTA6-F1
#
_cell.length_a   1.000
_cell.length_b   1.000
_cell.length_c   1.000
_cell.angle_alpha   90.00
_cell.angle_beta   90.00
_cell.angle_gamma   90.00
#
_symmetry.space_group_name_H-M   'P 1'
#
loop_
_entity.id
_entity.type
_entity.pdbx_description
1 polymer ?
#
loop_
_entity_poly.entity_id
_entity_poly.type
_entity_poly.pdbx_seq_one_letter_code
_entity_poly.pdbx_strand_id
1 'polypeptide(L)'
;MSESSLFKRILFGILTLLSLILILFLHTIFFKPLTLTLFYEKIFWESVLNDPEYLTSLGILNNFGIDGYQKKLTNISVERQKQDLEKAKKNLEILLSYGKEDLSGQELLSFEILEWSLRLKVSGEKFLFHDYPANQLFGVQSQLPTFLATQHPIKSSQDVENYIARLEVVPKKIDQLIEGILYRDRKGIIPPDFILDRLISEVESFIGVPAKENILYTSFGEKIEKISSISSDLKDRSLTRVQRSIESGVYPSYSKLLNLFLEQKNARIQKPVFGNFRMETLIIPTN
;
A
#
# COMPACT_ATOMS: atom_id res chain seq x y z
N MET A 1 -57.77 -13.41 -11.99
CA MET A 1 -56.33 -13.56 -12.34
C MET A 1 -55.70 -14.42 -11.26
N SER A 2 -55.13 -15.58 -11.59
CA SER A 2 -54.55 -16.46 -10.55
C SER A 2 -53.27 -15.86 -10.00
N GLU A 3 -53.05 -15.99 -8.68
CA GLU A 3 -51.89 -15.46 -7.96
C GLU A 3 -50.54 -15.89 -8.59
N SER A 4 -50.52 -17.07 -9.23
CA SER A 4 -49.37 -17.59 -9.98
C SER A 4 -48.93 -16.70 -11.16
N SER A 5 -49.86 -16.05 -11.85
CA SER A 5 -49.55 -15.16 -13.00
C SER A 5 -48.96 -13.83 -12.54
N LEU A 6 -49.43 -13.30 -11.41
CA LEU A 6 -48.92 -12.06 -10.82
C LEU A 6 -47.51 -12.27 -10.25
N PHE A 7 -47.28 -13.38 -9.54
CA PHE A 7 -45.96 -13.74 -9.02
C PHE A 7 -44.91 -13.89 -10.14
N LYS A 8 -45.23 -14.58 -11.25
CA LYS A 8 -44.32 -14.73 -12.39
C LYS A 8 -43.94 -13.39 -13.03
N ARG A 9 -44.88 -12.44 -13.12
CA ARG A 9 -44.61 -11.09 -13.64
C ARG A 9 -43.72 -10.28 -12.70
N ILE A 10 -43.94 -10.36 -11.39
CA ILE A 10 -43.10 -9.70 -10.39
C ILE A 10 -41.68 -10.28 -10.43
N LEU A 11 -41.55 -11.61 -10.43
CA LEU A 11 -40.26 -12.29 -10.51
C LEU A 11 -39.50 -11.93 -11.79
N PHE A 12 -40.19 -11.90 -12.93
CA PHE A 12 -39.61 -11.46 -14.20
C PHE A 12 -39.16 -9.99 -14.15
N GLY A 13 -39.95 -9.11 -13.54
CA GLY A 13 -39.58 -7.71 -13.29
C GLY A 13 -38.33 -7.57 -12.41
N ILE A 14 -38.21 -8.37 -11.36
CA ILE A 14 -37.02 -8.38 -10.50
C ILE A 14 -35.79 -8.88 -11.26
N LEU A 15 -35.91 -9.99 -12.00
CA LEU A 15 -34.79 -10.56 -12.76
C LEU A 15 -34.31 -9.61 -13.87
N THR A 16 -35.23 -8.93 -14.55
CA THR A 16 -34.88 -7.92 -15.56
C THR A 16 -34.17 -6.73 -14.92
N LEU A 17 -34.64 -6.23 -13.78
CA LEU A 17 -33.96 -5.17 -13.05
C LEU A 17 -32.55 -5.59 -12.60
N LEU A 18 -32.39 -6.79 -12.04
CA LEU A 18 -31.08 -7.32 -11.63
C LEU A 18 -30.14 -7.46 -12.83
N SER A 19 -30.65 -7.92 -13.98
CA SER A 19 -29.88 -7.99 -15.22
C SER A 19 -29.43 -6.61 -15.69
N LEU A 20 -30.31 -5.60 -15.67
CA LEU A 20 -29.96 -4.22 -16.02
C LEU A 20 -28.91 -3.63 -15.07
N ILE A 21 -29.03 -3.87 -13.76
CA ILE A 21 -28.03 -3.45 -12.77
C ILE A 21 -26.68 -4.13 -13.05
N LEU A 22 -26.68 -5.43 -13.33
CA LEU A 22 -25.46 -6.17 -13.67
C LEU A 22 -24.82 -5.63 -14.97
N ILE A 23 -25.62 -5.34 -15.99
CA ILE A 23 -25.16 -4.74 -17.24
C ILE A 23 -24.54 -3.36 -16.98
N LEU A 24 -25.21 -2.50 -16.19
CA LEU A 24 -24.68 -1.18 -15.82
C LEU A 24 -23.37 -1.30 -15.02
N PHE A 25 -23.30 -2.26 -14.11
CA PHE A 25 -22.11 -2.54 -13.31
C PHE A 25 -20.93 -2.99 -14.19
N LEU A 26 -21.15 -3.98 -15.07
CA LEU A 26 -20.14 -4.45 -16.02
C LEU A 26 -19.72 -3.33 -16.98
N HIS A 27 -20.67 -2.54 -17.48
CA HIS A 27 -20.38 -1.38 -18.31
C HIS A 27 -19.48 -0.38 -17.58
N THR A 28 -19.79 -0.07 -16.32
CA THR A 28 -19.00 0.85 -15.48
C THR A 28 -17.59 0.32 -15.25
N ILE A 29 -17.39 -0.99 -15.07
CA ILE A 29 -16.06 -1.59 -14.91
C ILE A 29 -15.24 -1.50 -16.20
N PHE A 30 -15.80 -1.88 -17.34
CA PHE A 30 -15.01 -2.07 -18.57
C PHE A 30 -14.95 -0.84 -19.48
N PHE A 31 -15.90 0.09 -19.38
CA PHE A 31 -16.04 1.24 -20.27
C PHE A 31 -16.01 2.57 -19.50
N LYS A 32 -16.18 3.69 -20.23
CA LYS A 32 -16.43 5.01 -19.63
C LYS A 32 -17.74 4.95 -18.85
N PRO A 33 -17.75 5.24 -17.53
CA PRO A 33 -18.99 5.26 -16.75
C PRO A 33 -20.01 6.24 -17.33
N LEU A 34 -21.30 5.94 -17.24
CA LEU A 34 -22.33 6.78 -17.87
C LEU A 34 -22.45 8.16 -17.23
N THR A 35 -22.15 8.28 -15.95
CA THR A 35 -22.22 9.53 -15.19
C THR A 35 -20.89 9.81 -14.49
N LEU A 36 -20.66 11.08 -14.18
CA LEU A 36 -19.50 11.54 -13.41
C LEU A 36 -19.48 10.90 -12.00
N THR A 37 -20.64 10.74 -11.38
CA THR A 37 -20.77 10.04 -10.09
C THR A 37 -20.32 8.58 -10.18
N LEU A 38 -20.76 7.82 -11.19
CA LEU A 38 -20.31 6.44 -11.37
C LEU A 38 -18.81 6.36 -11.66
N PHE A 39 -18.24 7.39 -12.28
CA PHE A 39 -16.80 7.50 -12.46
C PHE A 39 -16.06 7.71 -11.14
N TYR A 40 -16.54 8.61 -10.27
CA TYR A 40 -15.98 8.82 -8.94
C TYR A 40 -16.03 7.54 -8.09
N GLU A 41 -17.17 6.85 -8.07
CA GLU A 41 -17.33 5.57 -7.38
C GLU A 41 -16.34 4.52 -7.91
N LYS A 42 -16.21 4.41 -9.23
CA LYS A 42 -15.26 3.48 -9.85
C LYS A 42 -13.84 3.75 -9.41
N ILE A 43 -13.34 4.99 -9.56
CA ILE A 43 -11.95 5.29 -9.22
C ILE A 43 -11.69 5.10 -7.72
N PHE A 44 -12.67 5.42 -6.87
CA PHE A 44 -12.58 5.24 -5.43
C PHE A 44 -12.44 3.75 -5.09
N TRP A 45 -13.39 2.92 -5.54
CA TRP A 45 -13.36 1.49 -5.25
C TRP A 45 -12.15 0.80 -5.85
N GLU A 46 -11.77 1.15 -7.07
CA GLU A 46 -10.55 0.60 -7.64
C GLU A 46 -9.30 1.03 -6.87
N SER A 47 -9.24 2.26 -6.33
CA SER A 47 -8.11 2.69 -5.50
C SER A 47 -8.06 1.90 -4.20
N VAL A 48 -9.19 1.81 -3.49
CA VAL A 48 -9.30 1.17 -2.18
C VAL A 48 -9.10 -0.35 -2.27
N LEU A 49 -9.70 -1.03 -3.25
CA LEU A 49 -9.57 -2.49 -3.41
C LEU A 49 -8.16 -2.92 -3.84
N ASN A 50 -7.38 -2.01 -4.43
CA ASN A 50 -5.98 -2.26 -4.77
C ASN A 50 -5.00 -1.97 -3.63
N ASP A 51 -5.46 -1.42 -2.51
CA ASP A 51 -4.67 -1.16 -1.31
C ASP A 51 -5.26 -1.91 -0.11
N PRO A 52 -4.95 -3.22 0.05
CA PRO A 52 -5.50 -4.03 1.12
C PRO A 52 -5.15 -3.53 2.53
N GLU A 53 -4.04 -2.80 2.67
CA GLU A 53 -3.63 -2.22 3.96
C GLU A 53 -4.53 -1.03 4.29
N TYR A 54 -4.70 -0.08 3.37
CA TYR A 54 -5.61 1.04 3.53
C TYR A 54 -7.05 0.58 3.76
N LEU A 55 -7.51 -0.44 3.03
CA LEU A 55 -8.83 -1.03 3.21
C LEU A 55 -9.01 -1.65 4.61
N THR A 56 -7.94 -2.18 5.21
CA THR A 56 -7.97 -2.64 6.61
C THR A 56 -8.10 -1.48 7.57
N SER A 57 -7.34 -0.40 7.35
CA SER A 57 -7.38 0.80 8.18
C SER A 57 -8.75 1.45 8.18
N LEU A 58 -9.44 1.45 7.03
CA LEU A 58 -10.80 1.96 6.91
C LEU A 58 -11.83 1.09 7.64
N GLY A 59 -11.63 -0.23 7.65
CA GLY A 59 -12.55 -1.19 8.28
C GLY A 59 -13.95 -1.26 7.66
N ILE A 60 -14.19 -0.55 6.55
CA ILE A 60 -15.52 -0.38 5.94
C ILE A 60 -16.15 -1.68 5.45
N LEU A 61 -15.34 -2.68 5.06
CA LEU A 61 -15.84 -3.95 4.52
C LEU A 61 -16.12 -5.01 5.60
N ASN A 62 -15.58 -4.84 6.81
CA ASN A 62 -15.72 -5.83 7.88
C ASN A 62 -17.19 -6.03 8.28
N ASN A 63 -17.95 -4.93 8.31
CA ASN A 63 -19.38 -4.96 8.66
C ASN A 63 -20.24 -5.67 7.61
N PHE A 64 -19.73 -5.85 6.39
CA PHE A 64 -20.42 -6.54 5.29
C PHE A 64 -19.98 -8.00 5.14
N GLY A 65 -19.08 -8.49 6.01
CA GLY A 65 -18.55 -9.86 5.92
C GLY A 65 -17.69 -10.11 4.69
N ILE A 66 -17.25 -9.06 3.98
CA ILE A 66 -16.35 -9.18 2.83
C ILE A 66 -14.93 -9.26 3.39
N ASP A 67 -14.24 -10.37 3.12
CA ASP A 67 -12.94 -10.69 3.71
C ASP A 67 -11.84 -10.92 2.65
N GLY A 68 -10.75 -11.59 3.03
CA GLY A 68 -9.68 -12.01 2.11
C GLY A 68 -8.64 -10.93 1.80
N TYR A 69 -9.01 -9.65 1.73
CA TYR A 69 -8.03 -8.55 1.58
C TYR A 69 -7.11 -8.43 2.79
N GLN A 70 -7.59 -8.82 3.98
CA GLN A 70 -6.81 -8.83 5.21
C GLN A 70 -5.64 -9.84 5.23
N LYS A 71 -5.56 -10.73 4.24
CA LYS A 71 -4.45 -11.68 4.03
C LYS A 71 -3.35 -11.11 3.12
N LYS A 72 -3.60 -9.96 2.49
CA LYS A 72 -2.73 -9.36 1.47
C LYS A 72 -2.03 -8.11 2.01
N LEU A 73 -0.89 -7.78 1.42
CA LEU A 73 -0.21 -6.50 1.57
C LEU A 73 -0.24 -5.74 0.24
N THR A 74 -0.15 -4.41 0.30
CA THR A 74 -0.21 -3.54 -0.87
C THR A 74 1.02 -3.78 -1.76
N ASN A 75 0.77 -3.91 -3.07
CA ASN A 75 1.82 -4.13 -4.06
C ASN A 75 2.55 -2.81 -4.32
N ILE A 76 3.82 -2.73 -3.93
CA ILE A 76 4.63 -1.51 -4.06
C ILE A 76 5.70 -1.62 -5.16
N SER A 77 5.64 -2.67 -5.99
CA SER A 77 6.61 -2.90 -7.08
C SER A 77 6.71 -1.71 -8.05
N VAL A 78 7.86 -1.63 -8.74
CA VAL A 78 8.10 -0.60 -9.77
C VAL A 78 7.06 -0.71 -10.89
N GLU A 79 6.72 -1.93 -11.28
CA GLU A 79 5.71 -2.20 -12.30
C GLU A 79 4.34 -1.66 -11.87
N ARG A 80 3.94 -1.89 -10.62
CA ARG A 80 2.67 -1.38 -10.11
C ARG A 80 2.63 0.14 -10.12
N GLN A 81 3.70 0.81 -9.70
CA GLN A 81 3.80 2.28 -9.73
C GLN A 81 3.62 2.84 -11.16
N LYS A 82 4.17 2.17 -12.18
CA LYS A 82 3.97 2.55 -13.59
C LYS A 82 2.52 2.33 -14.04
N GLN A 83 1.92 1.19 -13.68
CA GLN A 83 0.52 0.90 -13.98
C GLN A 83 -0.43 1.93 -13.35
N ASP A 84 -0.16 2.37 -12.12
CA ASP A 84 -0.95 3.39 -11.44
C ASP A 84 -0.81 4.77 -12.11
N LEU A 85 0.33 5.08 -12.74
CA LEU A 85 0.51 6.29 -13.54
C LEU A 85 -0.26 6.22 -14.86
N GLU A 86 -0.16 5.11 -15.60
CA GLU A 86 -0.92 4.91 -16.84
C GLU A 86 -2.43 4.96 -16.59
N LYS A 87 -2.86 4.37 -15.48
CA LYS A 87 -4.24 4.47 -15.02
C LYS A 87 -4.64 5.90 -14.70
N ALA A 88 -3.77 6.69 -14.07
CA ALA A 88 -4.05 8.10 -13.81
C ALA A 88 -4.20 8.92 -15.11
N LYS A 89 -3.37 8.65 -16.12
CA LYS A 89 -3.50 9.24 -17.47
C LYS A 89 -4.85 8.92 -18.10
N LYS A 90 -5.24 7.65 -18.09
CA LYS A 90 -6.55 7.19 -18.60
C LYS A 90 -7.71 7.82 -17.83
N ASN A 91 -7.62 7.89 -16.50
CA ASN A 91 -8.64 8.50 -15.67
C ASN A 91 -8.77 10.01 -15.96
N LEU A 92 -7.66 10.71 -16.21
CA LEU A 92 -7.68 12.12 -16.60
C LEU A 92 -8.39 12.31 -17.95
N GLU A 93 -8.08 11.48 -18.94
CA GLU A 93 -8.76 11.51 -20.25
C GLU A 93 -10.27 11.29 -20.11
N ILE A 94 -10.67 10.27 -19.34
CA ILE A 94 -12.08 9.98 -19.08
C ILE A 94 -12.76 11.15 -18.36
N LEU A 95 -12.13 11.71 -17.33
CA LEU A 95 -12.66 12.86 -16.59
C LEU A 95 -12.92 14.05 -17.52
N LEU A 96 -11.91 14.44 -18.31
CA LEU A 96 -12.03 15.58 -19.23
C LEU A 96 -13.10 15.36 -20.29
N SER A 97 -13.38 14.11 -20.66
CA SER A 97 -14.43 13.79 -21.63
C SER A 97 -15.87 13.97 -21.11
N TYR A 98 -16.07 14.24 -19.81
CA TYR A 98 -17.39 14.64 -19.29
C TYR A 98 -17.68 16.13 -19.50
N GLY A 99 -16.66 16.95 -19.72
CA GLY A 99 -16.80 18.41 -19.75
C GLY A 99 -17.04 19.01 -18.36
N LYS A 100 -16.97 20.33 -18.28
CA LYS A 100 -17.21 21.11 -17.05
C LYS A 100 -18.28 22.19 -17.22
N GLU A 101 -18.75 22.39 -18.45
CA GLU A 101 -19.54 23.55 -18.87
C GLU A 101 -20.91 23.60 -18.17
N ASP A 102 -21.50 22.43 -17.89
CA ASP A 102 -22.81 22.31 -17.25
C ASP A 102 -22.73 22.03 -15.73
N LEU A 103 -21.51 21.98 -15.16
CA LEU A 103 -21.31 21.70 -13.74
C LEU A 103 -21.39 22.98 -12.89
N SER A 104 -21.98 22.88 -11.71
CA SER A 104 -22.02 23.99 -10.74
C SER A 104 -21.91 23.51 -9.29
N GLY A 105 -21.63 24.43 -8.36
CA GLY A 105 -21.58 24.14 -6.93
C GLY A 105 -20.59 23.02 -6.57
N GLN A 106 -21.06 22.02 -5.82
CA GLN A 106 -20.23 20.92 -5.33
C GLN A 106 -19.76 19.98 -6.44
N GLU A 107 -20.53 19.83 -7.52
CA GLU A 107 -20.17 18.95 -8.64
C GLU A 107 -18.98 19.53 -9.41
N LEU A 108 -19.02 20.84 -9.69
CA LEU A 108 -17.91 21.56 -10.30
C LEU A 108 -16.66 21.51 -9.41
N LEU A 109 -16.81 21.77 -8.11
CA LEU A 109 -15.68 21.71 -7.17
C LEU A 109 -15.04 20.31 -7.14
N SER A 110 -15.85 19.26 -7.09
CA SER A 110 -15.36 17.88 -7.08
C SER A 110 -14.61 17.53 -8.37
N PHE A 111 -15.13 18.00 -9.52
CA PHE A 111 -14.48 17.86 -10.82
C PHE A 111 -13.12 18.54 -10.84
N GLU A 112 -13.06 19.81 -10.42
CA GLU A 112 -11.83 20.62 -10.42
C GLU A 112 -10.76 20.04 -9.49
N ILE A 113 -11.14 19.56 -8.30
CA ILE A 113 -10.21 18.92 -7.36
C ILE A 113 -9.63 17.64 -7.97
N LEU A 114 -10.47 16.79 -8.58
CA LEU A 114 -10.00 15.55 -9.18
C LEU A 114 -9.15 15.84 -10.43
N GLU A 115 -9.55 16.79 -11.27
CA GLU A 115 -8.79 17.24 -12.43
C GLU A 115 -7.41 17.73 -12.00
N TRP A 116 -7.34 18.61 -11.01
CA TRP A 116 -6.09 19.12 -10.47
C TRP A 116 -5.19 17.98 -9.94
N SER A 117 -5.74 17.07 -9.14
CA SER A 117 -5.01 15.93 -8.57
C SER A 117 -4.45 15.00 -9.65
N LEU A 118 -5.26 14.65 -10.66
CA LEU A 118 -4.84 13.80 -11.77
C LEU A 118 -3.80 14.49 -12.65
N ARG A 119 -3.98 15.79 -12.97
CA ARG A 119 -2.99 16.57 -13.72
C ARG A 119 -1.67 16.67 -12.97
N LEU A 120 -1.70 16.87 -11.66
CA LEU A 120 -0.49 16.88 -10.84
C LEU A 120 0.24 15.54 -10.91
N LYS A 121 -0.49 14.42 -10.76
CA LYS A 121 0.08 13.07 -10.86
C LYS A 121 0.68 12.79 -12.24
N VAL A 122 -0.04 13.15 -13.32
CA VAL A 122 0.41 12.92 -14.70
C VAL A 122 1.60 13.80 -15.06
N SER A 123 1.56 15.10 -14.75
CA SER A 123 2.70 16.01 -15.00
C SER A 123 3.94 15.67 -14.16
N GLY A 124 3.74 15.00 -13.01
CA GLY A 124 4.78 14.46 -12.15
C GLY A 124 5.43 13.17 -12.66
N GLU A 125 5.06 12.62 -13.81
CA GLU A 125 5.63 11.36 -14.36
C GLU A 125 7.16 11.32 -14.34
N LYS A 126 7.82 12.41 -14.76
CA LYS A 126 9.28 12.50 -14.74
C LYS A 126 9.88 12.36 -13.34
N PHE A 127 9.10 12.66 -12.30
CA PHE A 127 9.46 12.59 -10.89
C PHE A 127 8.97 11.32 -10.18
N LEU A 128 8.31 10.38 -10.88
CA LEU A 128 7.70 9.18 -10.27
C LEU A 128 8.64 8.38 -9.34
N PHE A 129 9.94 8.41 -9.61
CA PHE A 129 10.96 7.71 -8.83
C PHE A 129 12.01 8.67 -8.25
N HIS A 130 11.63 9.90 -7.91
CA HIS A 130 12.48 10.92 -7.28
C HIS A 130 12.12 11.10 -5.78
N ASP A 131 12.01 9.98 -5.08
CA ASP A 131 11.59 9.86 -3.69
C ASP A 131 12.37 8.74 -2.98
N TYR A 132 12.21 8.61 -1.67
CA TYR A 132 12.87 7.58 -0.85
C TYR A 132 11.82 6.67 -0.18
N PRO A 133 11.52 5.49 -0.76
CA PRO A 133 10.47 4.60 -0.23
C PRO A 133 10.83 4.00 1.14
N ALA A 134 12.13 3.96 1.46
CA ALA A 134 12.63 3.82 2.82
C ALA A 134 13.17 5.17 3.31
N ASN A 135 12.64 5.65 4.42
CA ASN A 135 13.06 6.88 5.09
C ASN A 135 12.63 6.86 6.57
N GLN A 136 13.22 7.72 7.39
CA GLN A 136 13.07 7.80 8.84
C GLN A 136 11.73 8.35 9.34
N LEU A 137 10.86 8.87 8.47
CA LEU A 137 9.57 9.45 8.86
C LEU A 137 8.42 8.52 8.53
N PHE A 138 8.37 8.07 7.27
CA PHE A 138 7.25 7.35 6.68
C PHE A 138 7.70 6.18 5.80
N GLY A 139 8.90 5.66 6.04
CA GLY A 139 9.46 4.57 5.27
C GLY A 139 8.71 3.25 5.47
N VAL A 140 8.67 2.44 4.41
CA VAL A 140 7.99 1.13 4.45
C VAL A 140 8.56 0.21 5.55
N GLN A 141 9.87 0.32 5.84
CA GLN A 141 10.55 -0.49 6.86
C GLN A 141 10.01 -0.25 8.28
N SER A 142 9.50 0.95 8.58
CA SER A 142 8.92 1.26 9.89
C SER A 142 7.39 1.18 9.87
N GLN A 143 6.75 1.62 8.79
CA GLN A 143 5.29 1.61 8.68
C GLN A 143 4.69 0.20 8.64
N LEU A 144 5.34 -0.75 7.95
CA LEU A 144 4.79 -2.10 7.81
C LEU A 144 4.64 -2.82 9.16
N PRO A 145 5.66 -2.87 10.05
CA PRO A 145 5.50 -3.46 11.37
C PRO A 145 4.48 -2.71 12.23
N THR A 146 4.47 -1.37 12.19
CA THR A 146 3.49 -0.56 12.93
C THR A 146 2.07 -0.84 12.50
N PHE A 147 1.82 -0.96 11.19
CA PHE A 147 0.50 -1.30 10.65
C PHE A 147 0.01 -2.66 11.15
N LEU A 148 0.85 -3.69 11.07
CA LEU A 148 0.52 -5.03 11.56
C LEU A 148 0.25 -5.02 13.07
N ALA A 149 1.09 -4.33 13.84
CA ALA A 149 0.96 -4.27 15.29
C ALA A 149 -0.25 -3.47 15.76
N THR A 150 -0.62 -2.37 15.08
CA THR A 150 -1.61 -1.41 15.60
C THR A 150 -2.94 -1.45 14.86
N GLN A 151 -2.95 -1.64 13.54
CA GLN A 151 -4.15 -1.48 12.71
C GLN A 151 -4.77 -2.82 12.27
N HIS A 152 -3.98 -3.88 12.11
CA HIS A 152 -4.56 -5.19 11.76
C HIS A 152 -5.44 -5.71 12.92
N PRO A 153 -6.72 -6.02 12.65
CA PRO A 153 -7.65 -6.53 13.66
C PRO A 153 -7.29 -7.97 14.02
N ILE A 154 -7.43 -8.32 15.30
CA ILE A 154 -7.33 -9.71 15.78
C ILE A 154 -8.45 -9.90 16.81
N LYS A 155 -9.65 -10.23 16.32
CA LYS A 155 -10.87 -10.34 17.13
C LYS A 155 -11.59 -11.68 16.97
N SER A 156 -11.18 -12.48 16.00
CA SER A 156 -11.76 -13.79 15.68
C SER A 156 -10.68 -14.79 15.26
N SER A 157 -11.04 -16.07 15.17
CA SER A 157 -10.16 -17.11 14.60
C SER A 157 -9.76 -16.80 13.15
N GLN A 158 -10.65 -16.19 12.35
CA GLN A 158 -10.35 -15.81 10.98
C GLN A 158 -9.32 -14.67 10.92
N ASP A 159 -9.41 -13.69 11.83
CA ASP A 159 -8.42 -12.61 11.91
C ASP A 159 -7.04 -13.13 12.30
N VAL A 160 -6.97 -14.12 13.20
CA VAL A 160 -5.72 -14.79 13.57
C VAL A 160 -5.04 -15.40 12.34
N GLU A 161 -5.79 -16.12 11.51
CA GLU A 161 -5.27 -16.66 10.25
C GLU A 161 -4.90 -15.56 9.25
N ASN A 162 -5.67 -14.47 9.20
CA ASN A 162 -5.36 -13.33 8.33
C ASN A 162 -4.04 -12.65 8.69
N TYR A 163 -3.77 -12.49 10.00
CA TYR A 163 -2.53 -11.91 10.49
C TYR A 163 -1.32 -12.78 10.12
N ILE A 164 -1.42 -14.09 10.35
CA ILE A 164 -0.36 -15.04 10.01
C ILE A 164 -0.11 -15.04 8.49
N ALA A 165 -1.16 -15.07 7.68
CA ALA A 165 -1.05 -14.99 6.22
C ALA A 165 -0.37 -13.68 5.77
N ARG A 166 -0.64 -12.56 6.46
CA ARG A 166 0.06 -11.28 6.19
C ARG A 166 1.54 -11.35 6.51
N LEU A 167 1.93 -11.96 7.64
CA LEU A 167 3.34 -12.17 7.97
C LEU A 167 4.04 -13.01 6.90
N GLU A 168 3.38 -14.04 6.38
CA GLU A 168 3.93 -14.91 5.33
C GLU A 168 4.20 -14.18 4.00
N VAL A 169 3.48 -13.08 3.73
CA VAL A 169 3.71 -12.25 2.52
C VAL A 169 4.57 -11.01 2.76
N VAL A 170 5.04 -10.75 3.99
CA VAL A 170 6.03 -9.69 4.28
C VAL A 170 7.29 -9.82 3.42
N PRO A 171 7.91 -11.01 3.24
CA PRO A 171 9.11 -11.13 2.42
C PRO A 171 8.93 -10.58 1.01
N LYS A 172 7.78 -10.84 0.38
CA LYS A 172 7.46 -10.33 -0.95
C LYS A 172 7.40 -8.80 -0.98
N LYS A 173 6.76 -8.17 0.03
CA LYS A 173 6.68 -6.70 0.09
C LYS A 173 8.06 -6.07 0.31
N ILE A 174 8.92 -6.69 1.12
CA ILE A 174 10.30 -6.23 1.31
C ILE A 174 11.14 -6.42 0.03
N ASP A 175 10.99 -7.53 -0.69
CA ASP A 175 11.65 -7.72 -1.98
C ASP A 175 11.21 -6.64 -3.01
N GLN A 176 9.92 -6.25 -3.01
CA GLN A 176 9.43 -5.13 -3.83
C GLN A 176 9.99 -3.77 -3.39
N LEU A 177 10.17 -3.55 -2.09
CA LEU A 177 10.83 -2.35 -1.58
C LEU A 177 12.28 -2.28 -2.06
N ILE A 178 13.02 -3.38 -1.94
CA ILE A 178 14.41 -3.50 -2.41
C ILE A 178 14.49 -3.25 -3.92
N GLU A 179 13.60 -3.86 -4.72
CA GLU A 179 13.49 -3.59 -6.15
C GLU A 179 13.31 -2.09 -6.44
N GLY A 180 12.40 -1.45 -5.71
CA GLY A 180 12.11 -0.02 -5.82
C GLY A 180 13.27 0.89 -5.43
N ILE A 181 14.04 0.52 -4.40
CA ILE A 181 15.27 1.23 -3.98
C ILE A 181 16.34 1.08 -5.05
N LEU A 182 16.65 -0.15 -5.47
CA LEU A 182 17.66 -0.41 -6.50
C LEU A 182 17.33 0.28 -7.83
N TYR A 183 16.05 0.40 -8.17
CA TYR A 183 15.62 1.16 -9.35
C TYR A 183 15.95 2.65 -9.26
N ARG A 184 15.85 3.23 -8.07
CA ARG A 184 16.19 4.64 -7.78
C ARG A 184 17.70 4.85 -7.69
N ASP A 185 18.43 3.89 -7.11
CA ASP A 185 19.89 3.91 -7.04
C ASP A 185 20.54 3.98 -8.42
N ARG A 186 20.03 3.20 -9.37
CA ARG A 186 20.50 3.24 -10.78
C ARG A 186 20.31 4.60 -11.45
N LYS A 187 19.47 5.46 -10.88
CA LYS A 187 19.24 6.85 -11.33
C LYS A 187 19.97 7.89 -10.48
N GLY A 188 20.81 7.45 -9.53
CA GLY A 188 21.51 8.34 -8.60
C GLY A 188 20.62 8.93 -7.50
N ILE A 189 19.39 8.42 -7.34
CA ILE A 189 18.47 8.87 -6.28
C ILE A 189 18.74 8.00 -5.04
N ILE A 190 19.73 8.41 -4.26
CA ILE A 190 20.21 7.68 -3.07
C ILE A 190 19.99 8.56 -1.83
N PRO A 191 19.48 8.01 -0.70
CA PRO A 191 19.33 8.78 0.53
C PRO A 191 20.65 9.39 1.03
N PRO A 192 20.60 10.56 1.70
CA PRO A 192 21.74 11.10 2.43
C PRO A 192 22.29 10.14 3.51
N ASP A 193 23.58 10.27 3.85
CA ASP A 193 24.26 9.35 4.78
C ASP A 193 23.59 9.26 6.15
N PHE A 194 23.22 10.40 6.73
CA PHE A 194 22.53 10.44 8.03
C PHE A 194 21.15 9.77 8.01
N ILE A 195 20.53 9.64 6.84
CA ILE A 195 19.28 8.90 6.66
C ILE A 195 19.59 7.41 6.66
N LEU A 196 20.62 6.98 5.92
CA LEU A 196 21.07 5.58 5.91
C LEU A 196 21.44 5.11 7.32
N ASP A 197 22.13 5.94 8.13
CA ASP A 197 22.44 5.63 9.52
C ASP A 197 21.20 5.31 10.35
N ARG A 198 20.13 6.10 10.19
CA ARG A 198 18.86 5.88 10.88
C ARG A 198 18.18 4.61 10.38
N LEU A 199 18.14 4.40 9.07
CA LEU A 199 17.53 3.20 8.47
C LEU A 199 18.23 1.92 8.93
N ILE A 200 19.56 1.93 9.00
CA ILE A 200 20.37 0.82 9.52
C ILE A 200 19.99 0.56 10.98
N SER A 201 20.05 1.59 11.83
CA SER A 201 19.74 1.47 13.25
C SER A 201 18.30 0.98 13.51
N GLU A 202 17.32 1.48 12.75
CA GLU A 202 15.92 1.05 12.82
C GLU A 202 15.78 -0.45 12.51
N VAL A 203 16.38 -0.89 11.40
CA VAL A 203 16.29 -2.29 10.97
C VAL A 203 17.05 -3.22 11.92
N GLU A 204 18.25 -2.84 12.36
CA GLU A 204 19.03 -3.59 13.36
C GLU A 204 18.25 -3.75 14.66
N SER A 205 17.61 -2.68 15.16
CA SER A 205 16.79 -2.75 16.37
C SER A 205 15.59 -3.69 16.20
N PHE A 206 14.98 -3.70 15.01
CA PHE A 206 13.82 -4.52 14.72
C PHE A 206 14.13 -6.02 14.64
N ILE A 207 15.24 -6.40 14.00
CA ILE A 207 15.65 -7.80 13.83
C ILE A 207 16.60 -8.30 14.93
N GLY A 208 17.16 -7.41 15.74
CA GLY A 208 18.16 -7.72 16.77
C GLY A 208 17.59 -8.27 18.08
N VAL A 209 16.27 -8.39 18.19
CA VAL A 209 15.57 -8.97 19.35
C VAL A 209 15.10 -10.40 19.06
N PRO A 210 14.93 -11.27 20.06
CA PRO A 210 14.25 -12.54 19.88
C PRO A 210 12.83 -12.35 19.32
N ALA A 211 12.36 -13.29 18.50
CA ALA A 211 11.05 -13.18 17.86
C ALA A 211 9.88 -12.99 18.84
N LYS A 212 9.98 -13.54 20.06
CA LYS A 212 8.97 -13.38 21.12
C LYS A 212 8.95 -11.98 21.76
N GLU A 213 10.02 -11.22 21.62
CA GLU A 213 10.13 -9.83 22.11
C GLU A 213 9.81 -8.81 21.01
N ASN A 214 9.75 -9.25 19.75
CA ASN A 214 9.42 -8.39 18.62
C ASN A 214 7.98 -7.88 18.69
N ILE A 215 7.78 -6.63 18.28
CA ILE A 215 6.47 -5.96 18.26
C ILE A 215 5.38 -6.77 17.53
N LEU A 216 5.74 -7.51 16.47
CA LEU A 216 4.81 -8.33 15.71
C LEU A 216 4.28 -9.53 16.51
N TYR A 217 5.10 -10.08 17.42
CA TYR A 217 4.69 -11.16 18.30
C TYR A 217 3.96 -10.64 19.53
N THR A 218 4.51 -9.62 20.20
CA THR A 218 3.96 -9.11 21.47
C THR A 218 2.58 -8.50 21.27
N SER A 219 2.41 -7.65 20.25
CA SER A 219 1.10 -7.07 19.93
C SER A 219 0.07 -8.13 19.50
N PHE A 220 0.51 -9.19 18.80
CA PHE A 220 -0.36 -10.32 18.48
C PHE A 220 -0.80 -11.06 19.74
N GLY A 221 0.13 -11.38 20.64
CA GLY A 221 -0.13 -12.03 21.92
C GLY A 221 -1.13 -11.25 22.78
N GLU A 222 -0.95 -9.94 22.91
CA GLU A 222 -1.86 -9.08 23.66
C GLU A 222 -3.28 -9.06 23.08
N LYS A 223 -3.42 -9.12 21.75
CA LYS A 223 -4.74 -9.09 21.10
C LYS A 223 -5.41 -10.45 21.11
N ILE A 224 -4.68 -11.53 20.81
CA ILE A 224 -5.25 -12.88 20.77
C ILE A 224 -5.74 -13.33 22.16
N GLU A 225 -5.10 -12.88 23.23
CA GLU A 225 -5.54 -13.20 24.59
C GLU A 225 -6.95 -12.69 24.91
N LYS A 226 -7.35 -11.55 24.32
CA LYS A 226 -8.65 -10.92 24.52
C LYS A 226 -9.79 -11.67 23.82
N ILE A 227 -9.49 -12.67 23.00
CA ILE A 227 -10.49 -13.45 22.28
C ILE A 227 -10.94 -14.63 23.15
N SER A 228 -12.13 -14.50 23.75
CA SER A 228 -12.73 -15.55 24.59
C SER A 228 -13.35 -16.71 23.80
N SER A 229 -13.60 -16.51 22.50
CA SER A 229 -14.25 -17.49 21.62
C SER A 229 -13.32 -18.55 21.04
N ILE A 230 -12.03 -18.51 21.36
CA ILE A 230 -11.02 -19.48 20.88
C ILE A 230 -10.34 -20.22 22.04
N SER A 231 -9.96 -21.48 21.82
CA SER A 231 -9.32 -22.31 22.84
C SER A 231 -7.87 -21.91 23.11
N SER A 232 -7.38 -22.23 24.32
CA SER A 232 -5.96 -22.07 24.70
C SER A 232 -5.04 -22.73 23.67
N ASP A 233 -5.33 -23.97 23.29
CA ASP A 233 -4.55 -24.71 22.30
C ASP A 233 -4.46 -23.98 20.94
N LEU A 234 -5.53 -23.31 20.51
CA LEU A 234 -5.50 -22.53 19.27
C LEU A 234 -4.62 -21.29 19.44
N LYS A 235 -4.70 -20.60 20.59
CA LYS A 235 -3.84 -19.45 20.91
C LYS A 235 -2.36 -19.85 20.88
N ASP A 236 -2.01 -20.93 21.57
CA ASP A 236 -0.63 -21.42 21.68
C ASP A 236 -0.05 -21.84 20.32
N ARG A 237 -0.84 -22.56 19.52
CA ARG A 237 -0.43 -22.92 18.14
C ARG A 237 -0.27 -21.68 17.27
N SER A 238 -1.11 -20.66 17.44
CA SER A 238 -1.05 -19.43 16.64
C SER A 238 0.17 -18.59 17.00
N LEU A 239 0.49 -18.46 18.30
CA LEU A 239 1.72 -17.82 18.77
C LEU A 239 2.97 -18.51 18.20
N THR A 240 2.99 -19.83 18.20
CA THR A 240 4.09 -20.62 17.60
C THR A 240 4.23 -20.34 16.10
N ARG A 241 3.12 -20.24 15.37
CA ARG A 241 3.14 -19.90 13.94
C ARG A 241 3.63 -18.47 13.69
N VAL A 242 3.17 -17.50 14.48
CA VAL A 242 3.65 -16.11 14.39
C VAL A 242 5.15 -16.03 14.64
N GLN A 243 5.66 -16.68 15.69
CA GLN A 243 7.09 -16.78 15.95
C GLN A 243 7.85 -17.34 14.74
N ARG A 244 7.38 -18.47 14.18
CA ARG A 244 8.00 -19.08 13.01
C ARG A 244 7.99 -18.16 11.79
N SER A 245 6.88 -17.47 11.51
CA SER A 245 6.79 -16.54 10.37
C SER A 245 7.75 -15.36 10.54
N ILE A 246 7.96 -14.89 11.77
CA ILE A 246 8.95 -13.85 12.07
C ILE A 246 10.37 -14.38 11.80
N GLU A 247 10.73 -15.52 12.38
CA GLU A 247 12.09 -16.10 12.29
C GLU A 247 12.47 -16.54 10.87
N SER A 248 11.54 -17.15 10.14
CA SER A 248 11.82 -17.76 8.82
C SER A 248 11.52 -16.85 7.64
N GLY A 249 10.72 -15.80 7.82
CA GLY A 249 10.29 -14.90 6.75
C GLY A 249 10.68 -13.44 7.01
N VAL A 250 10.12 -12.86 8.08
CA VAL A 250 10.27 -11.42 8.37
C VAL A 250 11.74 -11.06 8.59
N TYR A 251 12.41 -11.69 9.54
CA TYR A 251 13.81 -11.37 9.86
C TYR A 251 14.75 -11.54 8.67
N PRO A 252 14.77 -12.68 7.94
CA PRO A 252 15.62 -12.80 6.76
C PRO A 252 15.36 -11.70 5.70
N SER A 253 14.09 -11.32 5.49
CA SER A 253 13.76 -10.26 4.54
C SER A 253 14.28 -8.89 4.98
N TYR A 254 14.17 -8.55 6.26
CA TYR A 254 14.73 -7.31 6.81
C TYR A 254 16.26 -7.35 6.85
N SER A 255 16.88 -8.51 7.04
CA SER A 255 18.34 -8.65 6.91
C SER A 255 18.82 -8.37 5.49
N LYS A 256 18.07 -8.77 4.44
CA LYS A 256 18.38 -8.35 3.05
C LYS A 256 18.31 -6.83 2.90
N LEU A 257 17.29 -6.20 3.48
CA LEU A 257 17.13 -4.75 3.45
C LEU A 257 18.27 -4.03 4.19
N LEU A 258 18.67 -4.54 5.36
CA LEU A 258 19.82 -4.05 6.12
C LEU A 258 21.11 -4.13 5.29
N ASN A 259 21.36 -5.27 4.65
CA ASN A 259 22.54 -5.45 3.80
C ASN A 259 22.58 -4.43 2.67
N LEU A 260 21.44 -4.16 2.02
CA LEU A 260 21.35 -3.11 1.00
C LEU A 260 21.73 -1.73 1.56
N PHE A 261 21.23 -1.35 2.72
CA PHE A 261 21.56 -0.06 3.33
C PHE A 261 23.04 0.04 3.72
N LEU A 262 23.63 -1.04 4.23
CA LEU A 262 25.06 -1.12 4.53
C LEU A 262 25.90 -0.99 3.26
N GLU A 263 25.51 -1.66 2.17
CA GLU A 263 26.17 -1.54 0.86
C GLU A 263 26.11 -0.11 0.31
N GLN A 264 24.93 0.53 0.35
CA GLN A 264 24.75 1.92 -0.06
C GLN A 264 25.65 2.86 0.76
N LYS A 265 25.71 2.68 2.09
CA LYS A 265 26.57 3.47 2.98
C LYS A 265 28.05 3.28 2.65
N ASN A 266 28.49 2.03 2.48
CA ASN A 266 29.89 1.71 2.15
C ASN A 266 30.31 2.29 0.79
N ALA A 267 29.44 2.21 -0.22
CA ALA A 267 29.70 2.78 -1.54
C ALA A 267 29.90 4.31 -1.49
N ARG A 268 29.19 5.00 -0.58
CA ARG A 268 29.31 6.46 -0.38
C ARG A 268 30.58 6.84 0.39
N ILE A 269 31.04 6.02 1.33
CA ILE A 269 32.35 6.19 1.97
C ILE A 269 33.47 6.12 0.91
N GLN A 270 33.36 5.22 -0.06
CA GLN A 270 34.35 5.06 -1.13
C GLN A 270 34.26 6.14 -2.22
N LYS A 271 33.08 6.76 -2.41
CA LYS A 271 32.84 7.83 -3.37
C LYS A 271 32.11 8.99 -2.68
N PRO A 272 32.82 9.80 -1.86
CA PRO A 272 32.20 10.93 -1.19
C PRO A 272 31.54 11.84 -2.23
N VAL A 273 30.29 12.23 -1.99
CA VAL A 273 29.48 13.08 -2.89
C VAL A 273 30.15 14.44 -3.15
N PHE A 274 31.07 14.84 -2.28
CA PHE A 274 32.02 15.92 -2.52
C PHE A 274 33.36 15.35 -3.03
N GLY A 275 33.39 14.90 -4.28
CA GLY A 275 34.64 14.56 -4.96
C GLY A 275 35.49 15.84 -5.14
N ASN A 276 36.69 15.86 -4.56
CA ASN A 276 37.77 16.82 -4.83
C ASN A 276 37.36 18.30 -5.00
N PHE A 277 36.93 18.96 -3.92
CA PHE A 277 37.31 20.37 -3.80
C PHE A 277 38.81 20.42 -3.54
N ARG A 278 39.62 20.47 -4.61
CA ARG A 278 40.96 21.06 -4.51
C ARG A 278 40.71 22.48 -4.01
N MET A 279 41.13 22.75 -2.78
CA MET A 279 41.39 24.11 -2.32
C MET A 279 42.55 24.64 -3.18
N GLU A 280 42.26 25.04 -4.41
CA GLU A 280 43.15 25.93 -5.14
C GLU A 280 43.14 27.21 -4.32
N THR A 281 44.26 27.44 -3.63
CA THR A 281 44.59 28.67 -2.94
C THR A 281 44.27 29.81 -3.88
N LEU A 282 43.22 30.56 -3.54
CA LEU A 282 42.87 31.81 -4.20
C LEU A 282 44.01 32.79 -3.89
N ILE A 283 45.02 32.84 -4.76
CA ILE A 283 46.02 33.89 -4.75
C ILE A 283 45.29 35.15 -5.21
N ILE A 284 44.93 35.98 -4.24
CA ILE A 284 44.43 37.33 -4.50
C ILE A 284 45.60 38.13 -5.08
N PRO A 285 45.55 38.61 -6.34
CA PRO A 285 46.59 39.47 -6.85
C PRO A 285 46.51 40.83 -6.16
N THR A 286 47.57 41.20 -5.46
CA THR A 286 47.78 42.57 -4.98
C THR A 286 48.17 43.45 -6.17
N ASN A 287 47.35 44.46 -6.45
CA ASN A 287 47.74 45.70 -7.11
C ASN A 287 47.28 46.86 -6.22
#